data_AF-A0A966AN73-F1
#
_entry.id   AF-A0A966AN73-F1
#
_cell.length_a   1.000
_cell.length_b   1.000
_cell.length_c   1.000
_cell.angle_alpha   90.00
_cell.angle_beta   90.00
_cell.angle_gamma   90.00
#
_symmetry.space_group_name_H-M   'P 1'
#
loop_
_entity.id
_entity.type
_entity.pdbx_description
1 polymer ?
#
loop_
_entity_poly.entity_id
_entity_poly.type
_entity_poly.pdbx_seq_one_letter_code
_entity_poly.pdbx_strand_id
1 'polypeptide(L)' 'MFEYDQAIVDTLLHDNQHFQELYKQHHDLKERVKSAERGVMPMDGVTLGTMKGEKLLAKDKMAAMIEEYRREHA' A
#
# COMPACT_ATOMS: atom_id res chain seq x y z
N MET A 1 0.61 -8.20 12.84
CA MET A 1 0.93 -6.94 13.54
C MET A 1 1.83 -6.14 12.62
N PHE A 2 1.25 -5.33 11.74
CA PHE A 2 1.97 -4.26 11.04
C PHE A 2 1.21 -3.00 11.46
N GLU A 3 1.39 -2.64 12.72
CA GLU A 3 1.01 -1.33 13.23
C GLU A 3 2.06 -0.37 12.71
N TYR A 4 1.91 0.00 11.44
CA TYR A 4 2.57 1.21 10.98
C TYR A 4 2.02 2.34 11.81
N ASP A 5 2.92 3.05 12.46
CA ASP A 5 2.61 4.18 13.31
C ASP A 5 1.79 5.17 12.47
N GLN A 6 0.48 5.26 12.74
CA GLN A 6 -0.42 6.06 11.90
C GLN A 6 0.04 7.52 11.86
N ALA A 7 0.73 7.99 12.90
CA ALA A 7 1.38 9.30 12.93
C ALA A 7 2.50 9.42 11.89
N ILE A 8 3.40 8.44 11.80
CA ILE A 8 4.49 8.45 10.80
C ILE A 8 3.93 8.34 9.38
N VAL A 9 2.92 7.49 9.19
CA VAL A 9 2.24 7.34 7.91
C VAL A 9 1.56 8.63 7.47
N ASP A 10 0.87 9.32 8.38
CA ASP A 10 0.19 10.60 8.09
C ASP A 10 1.21 11.70 7.74
N THR A 11 2.31 11.79 8.51
CA THR A 11 3.40 12.72 8.21
C THR A 11 4.05 12.41 6.86
N LEU A 12 4.37 11.14 6.57
CA LEU A 12 4.90 10.74 5.26
C LEU A 12 3.90 10.97 4.14
N LEU A 13 2.60 10.84 4.39
CA LEU A 13 1.58 11.16 3.38
C LEU A 13 1.58 12.65 3.03
N HIS A 14 1.79 13.51 4.03
CA HIS A 14 1.78 14.96 3.89
C HIS A 14 3.10 15.49 3.32
N ASP A 15 4.22 14.94 3.78
CA ASP A 15 5.57 15.42 3.48
C ASP A 15 6.15 14.75 2.23
N ASN A 16 5.76 13.50 1.94
CA ASN A 16 6.32 12.70 0.85
C ASN A 16 5.26 12.30 -0.18
N GLN A 17 5.25 13.01 -1.31
CA GLN A 17 4.35 12.76 -2.43
C GLN A 17 4.49 11.33 -3.00
N HIS A 18 5.69 10.73 -2.92
CA HIS A 18 5.95 9.36 -3.37
C HIS A 18 5.25 8.33 -2.48
N PHE A 19 5.20 8.58 -1.18
CA PHE A 19 4.45 7.75 -0.23
C PHE A 19 2.94 7.85 -0.49
N GLN A 20 2.45 9.05 -0.79
CA GLN A 20 1.05 9.26 -1.14
C GLN A 20 0.62 8.50 -2.41
N GLU A 21 1.48 8.46 -3.44
CA GLU A 21 1.21 7.68 -4.66
C GLU A 21 1.19 6.18 -4.38
N LEU A 22 2.16 5.66 -3.60
CA LEU A 22 2.17 4.26 -3.16
C LEU A 22 0.90 3.91 -2.36
N TYR A 23 0.43 4.82 -1.51
CA TYR A 23 -0.79 4.62 -0.72
C TYR A 23 -2.04 4.59 -1.57
N LYS A 24 -2.15 5.50 -2.54
CA LYS A 24 -3.22 5.45 -3.53
C LYS A 24 -3.19 4.18 -4.36
N GLN A 25 -2.03 3.77 -4.85
CA GLN A 25 -1.87 2.52 -5.61
C GLN A 25 -2.31 1.31 -4.78
N HIS A 26 -1.85 1.19 -3.53
CA HIS A 26 -2.26 0.12 -2.64
C HIS A 26 -3.77 0.14 -2.37
N HIS A 27 -4.38 1.32 -2.18
CA HIS A 27 -5.81 1.46 -1.97
C HIS A 27 -6.62 1.04 -3.21
N ASP A 28 -6.23 1.53 -4.40
CA ASP A 28 -6.88 1.19 -5.68
C ASP A 28 -6.80 -0.31 -5.96
N LEU A 29 -5.62 -0.91 -5.74
CA LEU A 29 -5.40 -2.35 -5.83
C LEU A 29 -6.32 -3.11 -4.88
N LYS A 30 -6.40 -2.68 -3.62
CA LYS A 30 -7.26 -3.33 -2.61
C LYS A 30 -8.74 -3.20 -2.98
N GLU A 31 -9.16 -2.06 -3.51
CA GLU A 31 -10.54 -1.82 -3.94
C GLU A 31 -10.90 -2.66 -5.17
N ARG A 32 -9.99 -2.78 -6.13
CA ARG A 32 -10.13 -3.68 -7.27
C ARG A 32 -10.18 -5.14 -6.86
N VAL A 33 -9.28 -5.60 -5.96
CA VAL A 33 -9.34 -6.95 -5.39
C VAL A 33 -10.68 -7.19 -4.71
N LYS A 34 -11.15 -6.24 -3.89
CA LYS A 34 -12.42 -6.36 -3.18
C LYS A 34 -13.61 -6.43 -4.14
N SER A 35 -13.55 -5.67 -5.23
CA SER A 35 -14.58 -5.69 -6.30
C SER A 35 -14.57 -7.01 -7.08
N ALA A 36 -13.38 -7.55 -7.33
CA ALA A 36 -13.17 -8.88 -7.92
C ALA A 36 -13.72 -9.99 -7.01
N GLU A 37 -13.37 -9.98 -5.72
CA GLU A 37 -13.83 -10.96 -4.73
C GLU A 37 -15.35 -10.91 -4.53
N ARG A 38 -15.96 -9.72 -4.71
CA ARG A 38 -17.42 -9.57 -4.66
C ARG A 38 -18.16 -10.20 -5.85
N GLY A 39 -17.44 -10.74 -6.84
CA GLY A 39 -18.04 -11.34 -8.04
C GLY A 39 -18.70 -10.32 -8.99
N VAL A 40 -18.42 -9.03 -8.81
CA VAL A 40 -18.98 -7.94 -9.63
C VAL A 40 -18.31 -7.89 -11.01
N MET A 41 -17.08 -8.40 -11.12
CA MET A 41 -16.43 -8.67 -12.40
C MET A 41 -15.72 -10.03 -12.34
N PRO A 42 -15.74 -10.83 -13.42
CA PRO A 42 -14.83 -11.95 -13.57
C PRO A 42 -13.42 -11.39 -13.74
N MET A 43 -12.72 -11.14 -12.63
CA MET A 43 -11.31 -10.82 -12.68
C MET A 43 -10.52 -12.11 -12.82
N ASP A 44 -9.67 -12.12 -13.84
CA ASP A 44 -8.76 -13.19 -14.15
C ASP A 44 -7.82 -13.47 -12.97
N GLY A 45 -7.56 -14.75 -12.68
CA GLY A 45 -6.64 -15.13 -11.59
C GLY A 45 -5.25 -14.50 -11.72
N VAL A 46 -4.87 -14.10 -12.94
CA VAL A 46 -3.68 -13.30 -13.26
C VAL A 46 -3.71 -11.95 -12.57
N THR A 47 -4.83 -11.22 -12.64
CA THR A 47 -4.98 -9.90 -12.00
C THR A 47 -4.90 -10.01 -10.49
N LEU A 48 -5.50 -11.05 -9.89
CA LEU A 48 -5.35 -11.33 -8.45
C LEU A 48 -3.90 -11.63 -8.05
N GLY A 49 -3.15 -12.35 -8.89
CA GLY A 49 -1.73 -12.62 -8.71
C GLY A 49 -0.89 -11.34 -8.76
N THR A 50 -1.10 -10.52 -9.79
CA THR A 50 -0.42 -9.22 -9.95
C THR A 50 -0.76 -8.30 -8.79
N MET A 51 -2.02 -8.24 -8.36
CA MET A 51 -2.46 -7.40 -7.24
C MET A 51 -1.83 -7.81 -5.92
N LYS A 52 -1.66 -9.11 -5.65
CA LYS A 52 -0.92 -9.58 -4.49
C LYS A 52 0.55 -9.14 -4.53
N GLY A 53 1.18 -9.23 -5.70
CA GLY A 53 2.57 -8.80 -5.91
C GLY A 53 2.74 -7.29 -5.71
N GLU A 54 1.86 -6.49 -6.31
CA GLU A 54 1.90 -5.03 -6.15
C GLU A 54 1.55 -4.60 -4.73
N LYS A 55 0.60 -5.27 -4.07
CA LYS A 55 0.31 -5.03 -2.66
C LYS A 55 1.51 -5.34 -1.77
N LEU A 56 2.25 -6.42 -2.07
CA LEU A 56 3.46 -6.77 -1.36
C LEU A 56 4.55 -5.71 -1.59
N LEU A 57 4.81 -5.32 -2.84
CA LEU A 57 5.79 -4.31 -3.22
C LEU A 57 5.47 -2.93 -2.65
N ALA A 58 4.21 -2.50 -2.72
CA ALA A 58 3.78 -1.22 -2.17
C ALA A 58 3.96 -1.19 -0.65
N LYS A 59 3.60 -2.30 0.02
CA LYS A 59 3.81 -2.45 1.45
C LYS A 59 5.29 -2.46 1.81
N ASP A 60 6.13 -3.16 1.05
CA ASP A 60 7.58 -3.24 1.29
C ASP A 60 8.25 -1.87 1.13
N LYS A 61 7.87 -1.12 0.08
CA LYS A 61 8.32 0.27 -0.13
C LYS A 61 7.86 1.21 0.97
N MET A 62 6.59 1.10 1.39
CA MET A 62 6.08 1.86 2.54
C MET A 62 6.84 1.49 3.82
N ALA A 63 7.15 0.22 4.02
CA ALA A 63 7.93 -0.26 5.16
C ALA A 63 9.29 0.42 5.21
N ALA A 64 10.03 0.37 4.10
CA ALA A 64 11.34 0.96 3.97
C ALA A 64 11.31 2.48 4.24
N MET A 65 10.32 3.20 3.68
CA MET A 65 10.15 4.64 3.93
C MET A 65 9.83 4.97 5.39
N ILE A 66 8.96 4.17 6.03
CA ILE A 66 8.59 4.37 7.43
C ILE A 66 9.76 4.03 8.35
N GLU A 67 10.54 2.98 8.05
CA GLU A 67 11.75 2.64 8.80
C GLU A 67 12.83 3.70 8.66
N GLU A 68 13.02 4.27 7.46
CA GLU A 68 13.94 5.36 7.22
C GLU A 68 13.53 6.62 8.00
N TYR A 69 12.27 7.04 7.85
CA TYR A 69 11.73 8.19 8.58
C TYR A 69 11.81 8.01 10.10
N ARG A 70 11.49 6.81 10.59
CA ARG A 70 11.61 6.45 12.01
C ARG A 70 13.06 6.53 12.48
N ARG A 71 14.03 6.17 11.65
CA ARG A 71 15.46 6.23 11.99
C ARG A 71 15.98 7.65 11.99
N GLU A 72 15.46 8.52 11.13
CA GLU A 72 15.80 9.95 11.10
C GLU A 72 15.17 10.74 12.24
N HIS A 73 14.01 10.30 12.75
CA HIS A 73 13.27 10.93 13.86
C HIS A 73 13.37 10.18 15.21
N ALA A 74 14.29 9.20 15.34
CA ALA A 74 14.59 8.50 16.60
C ALA A 74 15.86 9.03 17.27
#